data_AF-A0A0L0TCU3-F1
#
_entry.id   AF-A0A0L0TCU3-F1
#
_cell.length_a   1.000
_cell.length_b   1.000
_cell.length_c   1.000
_cell.angle_alpha   90.00
_cell.angle_beta   90.00
_cell.angle_gamma   90.00
#
_symmetry.space_group_name_H-M   'P 1'
#
loop_
_entity.id
_entity.type
_entity.pdbx_description
1 polymer ?
#
loop_
_entity_poly.entity_id
_entity_poly.type
_entity_poly.pdbx_seq_one_letter_code
_entity_poly.pdbx_strand_id
1 'polypeptide(L)'
;MSTTTTTTPAAPAPAPAPTPARGSNVSRRPWKEPKTKVSTMRPATLKKPFAKRMEERKMADAIKRHEKELKEEKLRAIEEQKERRKEQELRRKQNELKSQVVQSVSSRKVKRMSKKQLRASGIEMRPSTSIIPVGSMAPLTAEDA
;
A
#
# COMPACT_ATOMS: atom_id res chain seq x y z
N MET A 1 2.54 -54.96 19.26
CA MET A 1 2.51 -55.37 17.84
C MET A 1 3.54 -54.54 17.10
N SER A 2 4.67 -55.14 16.78
CA SER A 2 5.86 -54.47 16.26
C SER A 2 5.79 -54.37 14.74
N THR A 3 5.68 -53.16 14.18
CA THR A 3 5.80 -52.93 12.74
C THR A 3 7.27 -52.69 12.39
N THR A 4 7.92 -53.71 11.86
CA THR A 4 9.29 -53.65 11.33
C THR A 4 9.32 -52.87 10.02
N THR A 5 10.19 -51.86 9.96
CA THR A 5 10.63 -51.13 8.77
C THR A 5 11.30 -52.06 7.76
N THR A 6 10.74 -52.21 6.57
CA THR A 6 11.40 -52.84 5.41
C THR A 6 12.11 -51.77 4.60
N THR A 7 13.40 -51.58 4.89
CA THR A 7 14.32 -50.78 4.07
C THR A 7 14.77 -51.63 2.90
N THR A 8 14.20 -51.38 1.71
CA THR A 8 14.69 -51.90 0.43
C THR A 8 16.07 -51.30 0.14
N PRO A 9 17.15 -52.10 -0.02
CA PRO A 9 18.44 -51.56 -0.42
C PRO A 9 18.36 -51.09 -1.88
N ALA A 10 18.59 -49.80 -2.07
CA ALA A 10 18.75 -49.18 -3.38
C ALA A 10 19.87 -49.89 -4.16
N ALA A 11 19.55 -50.30 -5.39
CA ALA A 11 20.49 -50.89 -6.32
C ALA A 11 21.74 -49.98 -6.49
N PRO A 12 22.96 -50.55 -6.51
CA PRO A 12 24.16 -49.76 -6.73
C PRO A 12 24.11 -49.14 -8.13
N ALA A 13 24.31 -47.82 -8.19
CA ALA A 13 24.44 -47.07 -9.42
C ALA A 13 25.50 -47.73 -10.34
N PRO A 14 25.26 -47.82 -11.66
CA PRO A 14 26.25 -48.40 -12.57
C PRO A 14 27.55 -47.58 -12.48
N ALA A 15 28.66 -48.28 -12.22
CA ALA A 15 29.99 -47.69 -12.17
C ALA A 15 30.24 -46.87 -13.46
N PRO A 16 30.83 -45.66 -13.36
CA PRO A 16 31.14 -44.87 -14.54
C PRO A 16 32.10 -45.66 -15.44
N ALA A 17 31.77 -45.74 -16.73
CA ALA A 17 32.61 -46.40 -17.73
C ALA A 17 34.07 -45.94 -17.61
N PRO A 18 35.06 -46.83 -17.81
CA PRO A 18 36.46 -46.48 -17.64
C PRO A 18 36.84 -45.37 -18.61
N THR A 19 37.07 -44.16 -18.08
CA THR A 19 37.68 -43.08 -18.85
C THR A 19 39.07 -43.54 -19.29
N PRO A 20 39.43 -43.41 -20.58
CA PRO A 20 40.73 -43.89 -21.06
C PRO A 20 41.85 -43.23 -20.26
N ALA A 21 42.74 -44.05 -19.67
CA ALA A 21 43.86 -43.59 -18.89
C ALA A 21 44.76 -42.71 -19.76
N ARG A 22 44.89 -41.43 -19.40
CA ARG A 22 45.80 -40.50 -20.08
C ARG A 22 47.21 -40.71 -19.54
N GLY A 23 48.19 -40.78 -20.44
CA GLY A 23 49.60 -40.90 -20.06
C GLY A 23 50.07 -39.71 -19.21
N SER A 24 51.02 -39.96 -18.31
CA SER A 24 51.69 -38.91 -17.53
C SER A 24 52.84 -38.29 -18.33
N ASN A 25 53.02 -36.96 -18.24
CA ASN A 25 54.21 -36.33 -18.80
C ASN A 25 55.46 -36.61 -17.96
N VAL A 26 56.63 -36.38 -18.56
CA VAL A 26 57.94 -36.58 -17.91
C VAL A 26 58.09 -35.71 -16.64
N SER A 27 57.49 -34.51 -16.63
CA SER A 27 57.55 -33.57 -15.49
C SER A 27 56.55 -33.85 -14.38
N ARG A 28 55.75 -34.94 -14.47
CA ARG A 28 54.70 -35.33 -13.52
C ARG A 28 53.65 -34.25 -13.23
N ARG A 29 53.59 -33.18 -14.04
CA ARG A 29 52.58 -32.13 -13.90
C ARG A 29 51.29 -32.57 -14.59
N PRO A 30 50.13 -32.56 -13.91
CA PRO A 30 48.88 -33.01 -14.50
C PRO A 30 48.52 -32.15 -15.72
N TRP A 31 48.10 -32.80 -16.81
CA TRP A 31 47.55 -32.10 -17.97
C TRP A 31 46.23 -31.43 -17.62
N LYS A 32 45.90 -30.34 -18.32
CA LYS A 32 44.57 -29.70 -18.21
C LYS A 32 43.50 -30.71 -18.59
N GLU A 33 42.46 -30.83 -17.77
CA GLU A 33 41.31 -31.68 -18.09
C GLU A 33 40.57 -31.13 -19.32
N PRO A 34 40.05 -32.01 -20.19
CA PRO A 34 39.22 -31.58 -21.32
C PRO A 34 37.95 -30.92 -20.79
N LYS A 35 37.81 -29.61 -21.01
CA LYS A 35 36.55 -28.90 -20.73
C LYS A 35 35.44 -29.49 -21.60
N THR A 36 34.33 -29.87 -20.99
CA THR A 36 33.11 -30.22 -21.74
C THR A 36 32.65 -29.00 -22.54
N LYS A 37 32.36 -29.18 -23.82
CA LYS A 37 31.84 -28.09 -24.66
C LYS A 37 30.49 -27.64 -24.10
N VAL A 38 30.26 -26.32 -24.05
CA VAL A 38 28.97 -25.74 -23.62
C VAL A 38 27.82 -26.27 -24.48
N SER A 39 28.07 -26.63 -25.73
CA SER A 39 27.09 -27.27 -26.63
C SER A 39 26.68 -28.69 -26.23
N THR A 40 27.51 -29.42 -25.46
CA THR A 40 27.17 -30.74 -24.93
C THR A 40 26.14 -30.64 -23.80
N MET A 41 26.14 -29.52 -23.08
CA MET A 41 25.06 -29.17 -22.17
C MET A 41 23.89 -28.64 -23.00
N ARG A 42 23.00 -29.54 -23.45
CA ARG A 42 21.75 -29.12 -24.08
C ARG A 42 21.08 -28.10 -23.15
N PRO A 43 20.83 -26.84 -23.58
CA PRO A 43 20.03 -25.95 -22.78
C PRO A 43 18.65 -26.60 -22.69
N ALA A 44 18.27 -27.08 -21.51
CA ALA A 44 16.87 -27.36 -21.23
C ALA A 44 16.09 -26.12 -21.72
N THR A 45 15.13 -26.34 -22.63
CA THR A 45 14.48 -25.30 -23.43
C THR A 45 14.31 -24.02 -22.61
N LEU A 46 15.08 -22.97 -22.92
CA LEU A 46 15.17 -21.73 -22.12
C LEU A 46 13.80 -21.05 -21.89
N LYS A 47 12.79 -21.43 -22.67
CA LYS A 47 11.45 -20.83 -22.69
C LYS A 47 10.42 -21.87 -22.26
N LYS A 48 9.60 -21.50 -21.27
CA LYS A 48 8.41 -22.26 -20.87
C LYS A 48 7.41 -22.33 -22.04
N PRO A 49 6.67 -23.44 -22.22
CA PRO A 49 5.61 -23.52 -23.20
C PRO A 49 4.56 -22.43 -22.95
N PHE A 50 3.90 -21.97 -24.01
CA PHE A 50 2.94 -20.85 -23.95
C PHE A 50 1.84 -21.08 -22.91
N ALA A 51 1.31 -22.30 -22.81
CA ALA A 51 0.30 -22.67 -21.80
C ALA A 51 0.75 -22.34 -20.37
N LYS A 52 1.96 -22.78 -19.98
CA LYS A 52 2.52 -22.48 -18.64
C LYS A 52 2.73 -20.99 -18.40
N ARG A 53 3.13 -20.23 -19.43
CA ARG A 53 3.25 -18.75 -19.31
C ARG A 53 1.90 -18.08 -19.10
N MET A 54 0.84 -18.60 -19.73
CA MET A 54 -0.51 -18.08 -19.55
C MET A 54 -1.08 -18.41 -18.17
N GLU A 55 -0.81 -19.62 -17.65
CA GLU A 55 -1.17 -20.00 -16.28
C GLU A 55 -0.48 -19.11 -15.26
N GLU A 56 0.83 -18.90 -15.38
CA GLU A 56 1.60 -18.01 -14.49
C GLU A 56 1.09 -16.57 -14.54
N ARG A 57 0.72 -16.07 -15.73
CA ARG A 57 0.13 -14.74 -15.87
C ARG A 57 -1.23 -14.65 -15.17
N LYS A 58 -2.11 -15.63 -15.38
CA LYS A 58 -3.42 -15.68 -14.71
C LYS A 58 -3.29 -15.70 -13.20
N MET A 59 -2.35 -16.48 -12.66
CA MET A 59 -2.08 -16.53 -11.22
C MET A 59 -1.55 -15.18 -10.71
N ALA A 60 -0.60 -14.57 -11.41
CA ALA A 60 -0.07 -13.26 -11.05
C ALA A 60 -1.16 -12.15 -11.08
N ASP A 61 -2.04 -12.19 -12.08
CA ASP A 61 -3.14 -11.23 -12.19
C ASP A 61 -4.19 -11.43 -11.09
N ALA A 62 -4.48 -12.67 -10.71
CA ALA A 62 -5.36 -12.97 -9.58
C ALA A 62 -4.79 -12.43 -8.25
N ILE A 63 -3.50 -12.65 -7.99
CA ILE A 63 -2.82 -12.13 -6.80
C ILE A 63 -2.89 -10.60 -6.76
N LYS A 64 -2.61 -9.93 -7.88
CA LYS A 64 -2.66 -8.47 -7.97
C LYS A 64 -4.06 -7.91 -7.75
N ARG A 65 -5.10 -8.58 -8.27
CA ARG A 65 -6.51 -8.17 -8.06
C ARG A 65 -6.87 -8.25 -6.58
N HIS A 66 -6.55 -9.38 -5.94
CA HIS A 66 -6.78 -9.55 -4.51
C HIS A 66 -5.98 -8.54 -3.66
N GLU A 67 -4.73 -8.24 -4.02
CA GLU A 67 -3.95 -7.22 -3.34
C GLU A 67 -4.57 -5.82 -3.47
N LYS A 68 -5.13 -5.48 -4.63
CA LYS A 68 -5.84 -4.22 -4.85
C LYS A 68 -7.11 -4.14 -4.02
N GLU A 69 -7.93 -5.18 -4.01
CA GLU A 69 -9.15 -5.27 -3.20
C GLU A 69 -8.84 -5.01 -1.72
N LEU A 70 -7.82 -5.65 -1.16
CA LEU A 70 -7.39 -5.44 0.22
C LEU A 70 -6.90 -4.01 0.51
N LYS A 71 -6.27 -3.34 -0.46
CA LYS A 71 -5.83 -1.96 -0.31
C LYS A 71 -7.01 -1.00 -0.37
N GLU A 72 -7.93 -1.23 -1.30
CA GLU A 72 -9.15 -0.44 -1.47
C GLU A 72 -10.04 -0.53 -0.23
N GLU A 73 -10.22 -1.72 0.34
CA GLU A 73 -10.94 -1.90 1.60
C GLU A 73 -10.33 -1.10 2.76
N LYS A 74 -8.99 -1.14 2.89
CA LYS A 74 -8.28 -0.36 3.92
C LYS A 74 -8.44 1.14 3.72
N LEU A 75 -8.33 1.62 2.48
CA LEU A 75 -8.49 3.04 2.16
C LEU A 75 -9.91 3.50 2.46
N ARG A 76 -10.92 2.72 2.05
CA ARG A 76 -12.33 3.00 2.32
C ARG A 76 -12.62 3.09 3.82
N ALA A 77 -12.08 2.17 4.62
CA ALA A 77 -12.24 2.21 6.08
C ALA A 77 -11.58 3.45 6.71
N ILE A 78 -10.42 3.89 6.20
CA ILE A 78 -9.74 5.10 6.66
C ILE A 78 -10.53 6.36 6.29
N GLU A 79 -11.06 6.41 5.06
CA GLU A 79 -11.88 7.51 4.56
C GLU A 79 -13.17 7.66 5.36
N GLU A 80 -13.88 6.56 5.61
CA GLU A 80 -15.09 6.56 6.45
C GLU A 80 -14.80 7.08 7.87
N GLN A 81 -13.67 6.65 8.48
CA GLN A 81 -13.27 7.19 9.78
C GLN A 81 -12.95 8.68 9.73
N LYS A 82 -12.29 9.16 8.67
CA LYS A 82 -11.97 10.58 8.49
C LYS A 82 -13.26 11.40 8.31
N GLU A 83 -14.20 10.93 7.52
CA GLU A 83 -15.50 11.59 7.32
C GLU A 83 -16.28 11.65 8.62
N ARG A 84 -16.37 10.53 9.35
CA ARG A 84 -17.02 10.49 10.66
C ARG A 84 -16.39 11.46 11.66
N ARG A 85 -15.06 11.61 11.66
CA ARG A 85 -14.37 12.61 12.51
C ARG A 85 -14.70 14.03 12.10
N LYS A 86 -14.67 14.34 10.80
CA LYS A 86 -15.04 15.67 10.27
C LYS A 86 -16.47 16.03 10.65
N GLU A 87 -17.42 15.11 10.50
CA GLU A 87 -18.81 15.33 10.89
C GLU A 87 -18.97 15.58 12.39
N GLN A 88 -18.26 14.81 13.23
CA GLN A 88 -18.27 15.04 14.68
C GLN A 88 -17.67 16.38 15.05
N GLU A 89 -16.57 16.79 14.42
CA GLU A 89 -15.96 18.10 14.62
C GLU A 89 -16.90 19.24 14.18
N LEU A 90 -17.56 19.10 13.03
CA LEU A 90 -18.56 20.05 12.56
C LEU A 90 -19.73 20.13 13.54
N ARG A 91 -20.22 18.99 14.03
CA ARG A 91 -21.29 18.95 15.04
C ARG A 91 -20.85 19.57 16.36
N ARG A 92 -19.61 19.35 16.80
CA ARG A 92 -19.04 20.01 17.99
C ARG A 92 -18.98 21.52 17.81
N LYS A 93 -18.47 22.00 16.67
CA LYS A 93 -18.43 23.44 16.34
C LYS A 93 -19.83 24.05 16.30
N GLN A 94 -20.80 23.38 15.69
CA GLN A 94 -22.19 23.84 15.68
C GLN A 94 -22.82 23.85 17.07
N ASN A 95 -22.55 22.83 17.88
CA ASN A 95 -23.03 22.78 19.26
C ASN A 95 -22.38 23.86 20.12
N GLU A 96 -21.08 24.12 19.95
CA GLU A 96 -20.36 25.19 20.63
C GLU A 96 -20.94 26.56 20.26
N LEU A 97 -21.21 26.81 18.97
CA LEU A 97 -21.90 28.02 18.53
C LEU A 97 -23.32 28.14 19.11
N LYS A 98 -24.05 27.02 19.25
CA LYS A 98 -25.41 26.99 19.83
C LYS A 98 -25.42 27.11 21.36
N SER A 99 -24.43 26.54 22.04
CA SER A 99 -24.31 26.53 23.51
C SER A 99 -23.69 27.81 24.05
N GLN A 100 -23.04 28.60 23.20
CA GLN A 100 -22.72 29.98 23.52
C GLN A 100 -24.04 30.74 23.70
N VAL A 101 -24.47 30.89 24.96
CA VAL A 101 -25.58 31.76 25.36
C VAL A 101 -25.13 33.20 25.15
N VAL A 102 -25.21 33.68 23.90
CA VAL A 102 -24.80 35.04 23.54
C VAL A 102 -25.99 35.98 23.68
N GLN A 103 -25.86 36.97 24.56
CA GLN A 103 -26.73 38.14 24.51
C GLN A 103 -26.25 39.06 23.38
N SER A 104 -27.07 39.25 22.33
CA SER A 104 -26.73 40.19 21.25
C SER A 104 -26.74 41.63 21.76
N VAL A 105 -25.56 42.21 21.98
CA VAL A 105 -25.42 43.63 22.37
C VAL A 105 -25.21 44.48 21.11
N SER A 106 -26.04 45.50 20.91
CA SER A 106 -25.91 46.39 19.75
C SER A 106 -24.65 47.26 19.84
N SER A 107 -24.03 47.54 18.68
CA SER A 107 -22.84 48.41 18.59
C SER A 107 -23.08 49.82 19.16
N ARG A 108 -24.30 50.33 19.07
CA ARG A 108 -24.71 51.61 19.70
C ARG A 108 -24.73 51.53 21.23
N LYS A 109 -25.11 50.38 21.80
CA LYS A 109 -25.12 50.15 23.25
C LYS A 109 -23.70 50.07 23.81
N VAL A 110 -22.79 49.37 23.11
CA VAL A 110 -21.35 49.31 23.45
C VAL A 110 -20.73 50.71 23.45
N LYS A 111 -21.02 51.53 22.43
CA LYS A 111 -20.52 52.92 22.34
C LYS A 111 -21.05 53.85 23.44
N ARG A 112 -22.20 53.54 24.04
CA ARG A 112 -22.82 54.32 25.13
C ARG A 112 -22.35 53.88 26.52
N MET A 113 -21.73 52.72 26.66
CA MET A 113 -21.24 52.23 27.95
C MET A 113 -19.89 52.86 28.31
N SER A 114 -19.68 53.10 29.61
CA SER A 114 -18.40 53.63 30.09
C SER A 114 -17.31 52.56 30.04
N LYS A 115 -16.04 52.97 29.93
CA LYS A 115 -14.89 52.05 29.85
C LYS A 115 -14.68 51.19 31.10
N LYS A 116 -15.29 51.55 32.24
CA LYS A 116 -15.35 50.70 33.44
C LYS A 116 -16.45 49.64 33.32
N GLN A 117 -17.63 50.01 32.81
CA GLN A 117 -18.74 49.09 32.61
C GLN A 117 -18.43 48.01 31.58
N LEU A 118 -17.73 48.35 30.49
CA LEU A 118 -17.31 47.38 29.47
C LEU A 118 -16.34 46.31 30.03
N ARG A 119 -15.47 46.68 30.98
CA ARG A 119 -14.54 45.74 31.63
C ARG A 119 -15.24 44.87 32.67
N ALA A 120 -16.16 45.45 33.44
CA ALA A 120 -16.91 44.73 34.48
C ALA A 120 -17.95 43.75 33.91
N SER A 121 -18.48 44.04 32.71
CA SER A 121 -19.51 43.20 32.06
C SER A 121 -18.93 42.02 31.28
N GLY A 122 -17.61 41.80 31.28
CA GLY A 122 -16.98 40.65 30.61
C GLY A 122 -17.26 40.57 29.11
N ILE A 123 -17.57 41.70 28.47
CA ILE A 123 -17.92 41.76 27.05
C ILE A 123 -16.64 41.63 26.23
N GLU A 124 -16.26 40.40 25.91
CA GLU A 124 -15.25 40.14 24.89
C GLU A 124 -15.88 40.29 23.50
N MET A 125 -15.47 41.34 22.77
CA MET A 125 -15.88 41.55 21.38
C MET A 125 -15.22 40.48 20.51
N ARG A 126 -15.87 39.33 20.34
CA ARG A 126 -15.49 38.37 19.31
C ARG A 126 -15.80 39.00 17.94
N PRO A 127 -14.82 39.05 17.01
CA PRO A 127 -15.12 39.47 15.65
C PRO A 127 -16.16 38.49 15.09
N SER A 128 -17.38 38.96 14.80
CA SER A 128 -18.33 38.16 14.04
C SER A 128 -17.67 37.96 12.68
N THR A 129 -17.23 36.74 12.38
CA THR A 129 -16.81 36.38 11.04
C THR A 129 -17.97 36.74 10.12
N SER A 130 -17.74 37.77 9.33
CA SER A 130 -18.65 38.32 8.35
C SER A 130 -19.27 37.18 7.56
N ILE A 131 -20.59 37.21 7.49
CA ILE A 131 -21.40 36.49 6.51
C ILE A 131 -20.71 36.63 5.15
N ILE A 132 -20.07 35.56 4.68
CA ILE A 132 -19.59 35.48 3.30
C ILE A 132 -20.86 35.41 2.46
N PRO A 133 -21.10 36.33 1.51
CA PRO A 133 -22.25 36.24 0.64
C PRO A 133 -22.14 34.94 -0.18
N VAL A 134 -23.02 33.98 0.11
CA VAL A 134 -23.28 32.83 -0.76
C VAL A 134 -24.00 33.36 -2.00
N GLY A 135 -23.22 33.87 -2.95
CA GLY A 135 -23.76 34.62 -4.09
C GLY A 135 -22.74 34.91 -5.18
N SER A 136 -22.01 33.91 -5.65
CA SER A 136 -21.50 33.82 -7.05
C SER A 136 -20.73 32.51 -7.32
N MET A 137 -21.35 31.34 -7.12
CA MET A 137 -20.89 30.14 -7.83
C MET A 137 -21.52 30.16 -9.21
N ALA A 138 -20.77 30.65 -10.20
CA ALA A 138 -21.09 30.45 -11.61
C ALA A 138 -21.10 28.94 -11.90
N PRO A 139 -22.05 28.42 -12.69
CA PRO A 139 -22.01 27.03 -13.11
C PRO A 139 -20.80 26.83 -14.03
N LEU A 140 -19.93 25.89 -13.66
CA LEU A 140 -18.89 25.35 -14.53
C LEU A 140 -19.58 24.72 -15.75
N THR A 141 -19.52 25.42 -16.88
CA THR A 141 -19.94 24.89 -18.18
C THR A 141 -18.97 23.80 -18.60
N ALA A 142 -19.52 22.61 -18.87
CA ALA A 142 -18.82 21.47 -19.43
C ALA A 142 -18.62 21.66 -20.93
N GLU A 143 -17.56 22.35 -21.33
CA GLU A 143 -17.08 22.46 -22.72
C GLU A 143 -15.54 22.53 -22.65
N ASP A 144 -14.90 21.38 -22.44
CA ASP A 144 -13.51 21.07 -22.80
C ASP A 144 -13.26 19.61 -22.39
N ALA A 145 -13.65 18.69 -23.28
CA ALA A 145 -13.32 17.27 -23.28
C ALA A 145 -12.90 16.86 -24.69
#